data_AF-A0A090S798-F1
#
_entry.id   AF-A0A090S798-F1
#
_cell.length_a   1.000
_cell.length_b   1.000
_cell.length_c   1.000
_cell.angle_alpha   90.00
_cell.angle_beta   90.00
_cell.angle_gamma   90.00
#
_symmetry.space_group_name_H-M   'P 1'
#
loop_
_entity.id
_entity.type
_entity.pdbx_description
1 polymer ?
#
loop_
_entity_poly.entity_id
_entity_poly.type
_entity_poly.pdbx_seq_one_letter_code
_entity_poly.pdbx_strand_id
1 'polypeptide(L)'
;MIGCLILADLAYYWEHRFLHSNGFAWGTHSVHHSSPFFNISVAYRFGPLDWLFPFFFHLPLVLLGFHPFLVLMCETIVQVFQTLLHTETVKRFPRPIEAVFNTPSHHRVHHAANKRYLDKNYAGILIIWDRMFGTFAREDEKVKYGIYPAVNSVNPVKVLFHGYWKLAQQIWNAPSWAYRCQLLLRSPHWAWEQSQKRRRSDANPS
;
A
#
# COMPACT_ATOMS: atom_id res chain seq x y z
N MET A 1 -24.63 -1.54 12.17
CA MET A 1 -24.10 -1.32 10.81
C MET A 1 -23.06 -0.21 10.78
N ILE A 2 -23.46 1.07 10.93
CA ILE A 2 -22.57 2.23 10.76
C ILE A 2 -21.31 2.17 11.63
N GLY A 3 -21.45 1.86 12.93
CA GLY A 3 -20.30 1.70 13.82
C GLY A 3 -19.31 0.61 13.38
N CYS A 4 -19.83 -0.52 12.88
CA CYS A 4 -19.00 -1.60 12.32
C CYS A 4 -18.27 -1.11 11.06
N LEU A 5 -18.95 -0.37 10.17
CA LEU A 5 -18.34 0.17 8.96
C LEU A 5 -17.21 1.16 9.26
N ILE A 6 -17.39 2.07 10.23
CA ILE A 6 -16.34 3.01 10.65
C ILE A 6 -15.13 2.26 11.22
N LEU A 7 -15.37 1.24 12.05
CA LEU A 7 -14.29 0.42 12.61
C LEU A 7 -13.60 -0.46 11.55
N ALA A 8 -14.34 -0.97 10.57
CA ALA A 8 -13.77 -1.73 9.45
C ALA A 8 -12.91 -0.83 8.56
N ASP A 9 -13.33 0.41 8.31
CA ASP A 9 -12.53 1.40 7.58
C ASP A 9 -11.24 1.77 8.33
N LEU A 10 -11.30 1.88 9.67
CA LEU A 10 -10.12 2.07 10.51
C LEU A 10 -9.20 0.83 10.52
N ALA A 11 -9.77 -0.38 10.60
CA ALA A 11 -9.01 -1.63 10.51
C ALA A 11 -8.28 -1.73 9.17
N TYR A 12 -8.97 -1.42 8.07
CA TYR A 12 -8.39 -1.33 6.73
C TYR A 12 -7.24 -0.32 6.67
N TYR A 13 -7.38 0.88 7.26
CA TYR A 13 -6.28 1.86 7.29
C TYR A 13 -5.00 1.26 7.88
N TRP A 14 -5.11 0.55 9.00
CA TRP A 14 -3.94 -0.07 9.66
C TRP A 14 -3.39 -1.26 8.88
N GLU A 15 -4.27 -2.08 8.30
CA GLU A 15 -3.90 -3.16 7.39
C GLU A 15 -3.09 -2.60 6.22
N HIS A 16 -3.64 -1.62 5.51
CA HIS A 16 -3.05 -1.06 4.32
C HIS A 16 -1.71 -0.36 4.63
N ARG A 17 -1.65 0.40 5.72
CA ARG A 17 -0.39 0.97 6.21
C ARG A 17 0.63 -0.13 6.54
N PHE A 18 0.21 -1.23 7.15
CA PHE A 18 1.09 -2.37 7.42
C PHE A 18 1.64 -2.98 6.13
N LEU A 19 0.81 -3.17 5.10
CA LEU A 19 1.21 -3.67 3.79
C LEU A 19 2.32 -2.83 3.13
N HIS A 20 2.40 -1.53 3.43
CA HIS A 20 3.47 -0.64 2.97
C HIS A 20 4.67 -0.51 3.91
N SER A 21 4.49 -0.81 5.19
CA SER A 21 5.48 -0.49 6.23
C SER A 21 6.58 -1.53 6.40
N ASN A 22 6.46 -2.70 5.77
CA ASN A 22 7.41 -3.79 5.93
C ASN A 22 7.63 -4.57 4.63
N GLY A 23 8.83 -5.11 4.43
CA GLY A 23 9.21 -5.75 3.17
C GLY A 23 8.41 -7.02 2.86
N PHE A 24 8.01 -7.79 3.88
CA PHE A 24 7.24 -9.03 3.67
C PHE A 24 5.84 -8.75 3.14
N ALA A 25 5.08 -7.90 3.84
CA ALA A 25 3.72 -7.54 3.43
C ALA A 25 3.70 -6.76 2.11
N TRP A 26 4.70 -5.90 1.89
CA TRP A 26 4.90 -5.26 0.60
C TRP A 26 5.19 -6.27 -0.52
N GLY A 27 5.81 -7.41 -0.20
CA GLY A 27 6.09 -8.48 -1.15
C GLY A 27 4.85 -8.92 -1.94
N THR A 28 3.70 -9.06 -1.27
CA THR A 28 2.41 -9.33 -1.92
C THR A 28 1.77 -8.06 -2.48
N HIS A 29 1.71 -6.99 -1.68
CA HIS A 29 0.95 -5.81 -2.04
C HIS A 29 1.57 -5.02 -3.21
N SER A 30 2.87 -5.20 -3.46
CA SER A 30 3.57 -4.59 -4.60
C SER A 30 3.00 -4.99 -5.96
N VAL A 31 2.26 -6.10 -6.06
CA VAL A 31 1.57 -6.53 -7.29
C VAL A 31 0.50 -5.51 -7.69
N HIS A 32 -0.25 -5.00 -6.70
CA HIS A 32 -1.24 -3.94 -6.86
C HIS A 32 -0.62 -2.66 -7.42
N HIS A 33 0.52 -2.24 -6.83
CA HIS A 33 1.26 -1.06 -7.25
C HIS A 33 2.12 -1.24 -8.51
N SER A 34 2.25 -2.47 -9.03
CA SER A 34 3.21 -2.77 -10.10
C SER A 34 2.86 -2.13 -11.45
N SER A 35 1.60 -1.77 -11.66
CA SER A 35 1.11 -1.27 -12.94
C SER A 35 1.62 0.16 -13.23
N PRO A 36 2.19 0.43 -14.42
CA PRO A 36 2.51 1.79 -14.85
C PRO A 36 1.28 2.58 -15.32
N PHE A 37 0.14 1.90 -15.50
CA PHE A 37 -1.15 2.49 -15.84
C PHE A 37 -2.05 2.55 -14.61
N PHE A 38 -2.91 3.56 -14.49
CA PHE A 38 -3.82 3.72 -13.35
C PHE A 38 -5.29 3.77 -13.80
N ASN A 39 -6.03 2.69 -13.57
CA ASN A 39 -7.45 2.56 -13.89
C ASN A 39 -8.09 1.45 -13.04
N ILE A 40 -9.40 1.24 -13.17
CA ILE A 40 -10.17 0.28 -12.35
C ILE A 40 -9.60 -1.14 -12.38
N SER A 41 -8.98 -1.59 -13.47
CA SER A 41 -8.39 -2.94 -13.53
C SER A 41 -7.24 -3.14 -12.54
N VAL A 42 -6.57 -2.05 -12.15
CA VAL A 42 -5.51 -2.08 -11.12
C VAL A 42 -6.08 -2.51 -9.78
N ALA A 43 -7.31 -2.13 -9.44
CA ALA A 43 -7.98 -2.48 -8.18
C ALA A 43 -8.08 -4.00 -7.94
N TYR A 44 -7.98 -4.80 -9.00
CA TYR A 44 -8.11 -6.26 -8.94
C TYR A 44 -6.78 -7.00 -9.14
N ARG A 45 -5.65 -6.30 -9.04
CA ARG A 45 -4.31 -6.89 -9.12
C ARG A 45 -3.83 -7.33 -7.74
N PHE A 46 -4.36 -8.43 -7.26
CA PHE A 46 -4.00 -8.98 -5.95
C PHE A 46 -2.72 -9.82 -6.02
N GLY A 47 -1.87 -9.67 -5.01
CA GLY A 47 -0.76 -10.55 -4.74
C GLY A 47 -1.19 -11.87 -4.08
N PRO A 48 -0.28 -12.85 -4.00
CA PRO A 48 -0.62 -14.21 -3.57
C PRO A 48 -1.04 -14.33 -2.09
N LEU A 49 -0.70 -13.35 -1.25
CA LEU A 49 -1.04 -13.34 0.19
C LEU A 49 -1.93 -12.16 0.60
N ASP A 50 -2.49 -11.40 -0.34
CA ASP A 50 -3.32 -10.23 0.00
C ASP A 50 -4.58 -10.62 0.81
N TRP A 51 -5.08 -11.84 0.64
CA TRP A 51 -6.22 -12.39 1.39
C TRP A 51 -5.90 -12.68 2.87
N LEU A 52 -4.62 -12.81 3.24
CA LEU A 52 -4.19 -13.28 4.56
C LEU A 52 -4.25 -12.16 5.62
N PHE A 53 -3.88 -10.94 5.25
CA PHE A 53 -3.77 -9.84 6.19
C PHE A 53 -5.11 -9.29 6.70
N PRO A 54 -6.16 -9.13 5.86
CA PRO A 54 -7.47 -8.66 6.34
C PRO A 54 -7.99 -9.46 7.54
N PHE A 55 -7.78 -10.77 7.55
CA PHE A 55 -8.17 -11.65 8.66
C PHE A 55 -7.64 -11.15 10.00
N PHE A 56 -6.35 -10.80 10.10
CA PHE A 56 -5.74 -10.37 11.37
C PHE A 56 -6.19 -8.98 11.80
N PHE A 57 -6.41 -8.06 10.86
CA PHE A 57 -6.80 -6.68 11.18
C PHE A 57 -8.29 -6.54 11.49
N HIS A 58 -9.14 -7.41 10.93
CA HIS A 58 -10.58 -7.39 11.16
C HIS A 58 -11.05 -8.34 12.27
N LEU A 59 -10.23 -9.32 12.69
CA LEU A 59 -10.53 -10.20 13.82
C LEU A 59 -10.90 -9.45 15.11
N PRO A 60 -10.25 -8.33 15.50
CA PRO A 60 -10.66 -7.55 16.67
C PRO A 60 -12.13 -7.11 16.65
N LEU A 61 -12.71 -6.83 15.48
CA LEU A 61 -14.13 -6.45 15.40
C LEU A 61 -15.03 -7.64 15.77
N VAL A 62 -14.67 -8.85 15.35
CA VAL A 62 -15.40 -10.07 15.74
C VAL A 62 -15.28 -10.30 17.25
N LEU A 63 -14.09 -10.09 17.82
CA LEU A 63 -13.86 -10.21 19.27
C LEU A 63 -14.60 -9.15 20.09
N LEU A 64 -14.87 -7.97 19.50
CA LEU A 64 -15.72 -6.93 20.07
C LEU A 64 -17.23 -7.27 20.01
N GLY A 65 -17.60 -8.42 19.43
CA GLY A 65 -18.97 -8.91 19.38
C GLY A 65 -19.71 -8.63 18.07
N PHE A 66 -19.06 -8.08 17.04
CA PHE A 66 -19.69 -7.98 15.72
C PHE A 66 -19.78 -9.36 15.06
N HIS A 67 -20.93 -9.67 14.47
CA HIS A 67 -21.12 -10.91 13.74
C HIS A 67 -20.14 -10.98 12.54
N PRO A 68 -19.42 -12.10 12.29
CA PRO A 68 -18.41 -12.19 11.22
C PRO A 68 -18.92 -11.78 9.83
N PHE A 69 -20.14 -12.19 9.47
CA PHE A 69 -20.77 -11.78 8.21
C PHE A 69 -20.94 -10.26 8.08
N LEU A 70 -21.25 -9.58 9.18
CA LEU A 70 -21.39 -8.12 9.19
C LEU A 70 -20.02 -7.44 8.98
N VAL A 71 -18.96 -7.97 9.58
CA VAL A 71 -17.59 -7.46 9.39
C VAL A 71 -17.17 -7.65 7.93
N LEU A 72 -17.34 -8.84 7.37
CA LEU A 72 -17.06 -9.14 5.95
C LEU A 72 -17.82 -8.20 5.01
N MET A 73 -19.10 -7.96 5.29
CA MET A 73 -19.90 -7.05 4.46
C MET A 73 -19.40 -5.60 4.57
N CYS A 74 -19.01 -5.14 5.77
CA CYS A 74 -18.45 -3.80 5.94
C CYS A 74 -17.10 -3.64 5.24
N GLU A 75 -16.21 -4.62 5.36
CA GLU A 75 -14.94 -4.67 4.63
C GLU A 75 -15.18 -4.66 3.12
N THR A 76 -16.15 -5.43 2.62
CA THR A 76 -16.51 -5.43 1.20
C THR A 76 -16.96 -4.05 0.72
N ILE A 77 -17.75 -3.33 1.53
CA ILE A 77 -18.15 -1.94 1.21
C ILE A 77 -16.91 -1.03 1.10
N VAL A 78 -15.95 -1.16 2.03
CA VAL A 78 -14.68 -0.41 2.00
C VAL A 78 -13.89 -0.73 0.72
N GLN A 79 -13.78 -2.00 0.33
CA GLN A 79 -13.06 -2.42 -0.88
C GLN A 79 -13.74 -1.94 -2.18
N VAL A 80 -15.08 -2.01 -2.23
CA VAL A 80 -15.86 -1.51 -3.38
C VAL A 80 -15.70 0.00 -3.53
N PHE A 81 -15.76 0.76 -2.42
CA PHE A 81 -15.54 2.21 -2.46
C PHE A 81 -14.17 2.54 -3.06
N GLN A 82 -13.12 1.86 -2.60
CA GLN A 82 -11.76 2.08 -3.09
C GLN A 82 -11.55 1.68 -4.55
N THR A 83 -12.20 0.62 -5.00
CA THR A 83 -12.18 0.21 -6.41
C THR A 83 -12.56 1.38 -7.32
N LEU A 84 -13.59 2.14 -6.94
CA LEU A 84 -14.07 3.30 -7.70
C LEU A 84 -13.09 4.48 -7.71
N LEU A 85 -12.14 4.53 -6.77
CA LEU A 85 -11.12 5.59 -6.71
C LEU A 85 -10.01 5.40 -7.75
N HIS A 86 -9.89 4.21 -8.36
CA HIS A 86 -8.85 3.89 -9.35
C HIS A 86 -9.16 4.50 -10.72
N THR A 87 -9.03 5.81 -10.81
CA THR A 87 -9.26 6.56 -12.05
C THR A 87 -8.42 7.81 -12.13
N GLU A 88 -7.98 8.15 -13.34
CA GLU A 88 -7.36 9.44 -13.67
C GLU A 88 -8.38 10.45 -14.21
N THR A 89 -9.60 10.03 -14.53
CA THR A 89 -10.62 10.87 -15.15
C THR A 89 -11.11 11.95 -14.20
N VAL A 90 -11.40 11.58 -12.95
CA VAL A 90 -11.85 12.51 -11.91
C VAL A 90 -10.63 13.15 -11.26
N LYS A 91 -10.42 14.45 -11.49
CA LYS A 91 -9.25 15.18 -10.99
C LYS A 91 -9.35 15.45 -9.49
N ARG A 92 -10.11 16.45 -9.06
CA ARG A 92 -10.27 16.79 -7.64
C ARG A 92 -11.73 17.02 -7.31
N PHE A 93 -12.09 16.73 -6.08
CA PHE A 93 -13.41 17.07 -5.55
C PHE A 93 -13.35 18.42 -4.82
N PRO A 94 -14.51 19.06 -4.56
CA PRO A 94 -14.58 20.20 -3.67
C PRO A 94 -13.93 19.93 -2.31
N ARG A 95 -13.27 20.95 -1.74
CA ARG A 95 -12.51 20.85 -0.48
C ARG A 95 -13.25 20.17 0.68
N PRO A 96 -14.56 20.40 0.91
CA PRO A 96 -15.27 19.71 2.00
C PRO A 96 -15.29 18.18 1.83
N ILE A 97 -15.39 17.69 0.59
CA ILE A 97 -15.38 16.25 0.30
C ILE A 97 -13.97 15.70 0.52
N GLU A 98 -12.94 16.37 -0.01
CA GLU A 98 -11.53 15.97 0.18
C GLU A 98 -11.04 16.11 1.64
N ALA A 99 -11.77 16.82 2.49
CA ALA A 99 -11.47 16.89 3.92
C ALA A 99 -11.87 15.61 4.66
N VAL A 100 -12.95 14.95 4.21
CA VAL A 100 -13.60 13.83 4.91
C VAL A 100 -13.37 12.49 4.23
N PHE A 101 -13.50 12.44 2.90
CA PHE A 101 -13.47 11.20 2.14
C PHE A 101 -12.15 11.01 1.40
N ASN A 102 -11.76 9.75 1.26
CA ASN A 102 -10.77 9.35 0.28
C ASN A 102 -11.34 9.61 -1.12
N THR A 103 -10.50 10.10 -2.02
CA THR A 103 -10.90 10.53 -3.36
C THR A 103 -9.95 9.98 -4.41
N PRO A 104 -10.30 10.00 -5.70
CA PRO A 104 -9.37 9.59 -6.76
C PRO A 104 -8.04 10.36 -6.72
N SER A 105 -8.04 11.64 -6.32
CA SER A 105 -6.80 12.42 -6.15
C SER A 105 -5.91 11.88 -5.05
N HIS A 106 -6.51 11.59 -3.89
CA HIS A 106 -5.78 11.00 -2.76
C HIS A 106 -5.26 9.60 -3.09
N HIS A 107 -6.07 8.78 -3.78
CA HIS A 107 -5.71 7.41 -4.16
C HIS A 107 -4.64 7.37 -5.26
N ARG A 108 -4.63 8.32 -6.19
CA ARG A 108 -3.51 8.48 -7.13
C ARG A 108 -2.19 8.77 -6.41
N VAL A 109 -2.21 9.67 -5.42
CA VAL A 109 -1.03 9.96 -4.58
C VAL A 109 -0.55 8.70 -3.88
N HIS A 110 -1.46 7.89 -3.35
CA HIS A 110 -1.12 6.62 -2.72
C HIS A 110 -0.40 5.66 -3.70
N HIS A 111 -0.89 5.57 -4.94
CA HIS A 111 -0.28 4.75 -5.98
C HIS A 111 0.99 5.33 -6.62
N ALA A 112 1.45 6.50 -6.17
CA ALA A 112 2.55 7.20 -6.80
C ALA A 112 3.92 6.61 -6.44
N ALA A 113 4.79 6.57 -7.44
CA ALA A 113 6.22 6.32 -7.32
C ALA A 113 7.03 7.62 -7.09
N ASN A 114 6.39 8.79 -7.09
CA ASN A 114 7.03 10.06 -6.80
C ASN A 114 7.59 10.06 -5.38
N LYS A 115 8.84 10.51 -5.19
CA LYS A 115 9.50 10.52 -3.87
C LYS A 115 8.68 11.26 -2.79
N ARG A 116 7.96 12.32 -3.16
CA ARG A 116 7.13 13.13 -2.25
C ARG A 116 5.91 12.37 -1.72
N TYR A 117 5.44 11.37 -2.46
CA TYR A 117 4.19 10.65 -2.22
C TYR A 117 4.39 9.25 -1.67
N LEU A 118 5.65 8.81 -1.53
CA LEU A 118 5.95 7.54 -0.90
C LEU A 118 5.37 7.50 0.52
N ASP A 119 4.74 6.37 0.83
CA ASP A 119 4.19 6.07 2.14
C ASP A 119 3.08 7.05 2.59
N LYS A 120 2.17 7.42 1.68
CA LYS A 120 1.04 8.35 1.91
C LYS A 120 -0.32 7.76 1.56
N ASN A 121 -1.36 8.32 2.18
CA ASN A 121 -2.79 8.13 1.86
C ASN A 121 -3.26 6.66 1.88
N TYR A 122 -3.29 6.02 3.05
CA TYR A 122 -3.69 4.61 3.20
C TYR A 122 -5.19 4.37 3.43
N ALA A 123 -5.97 5.41 3.71
CA ALA A 123 -7.36 5.29 4.10
C ALA A 123 -8.22 4.61 3.03
N GLY A 124 -9.25 3.87 3.45
CA GLY A 124 -10.22 3.27 2.56
C GLY A 124 -11.26 4.28 2.08
N ILE A 125 -12.24 4.55 2.94
CA ILE A 125 -13.35 5.49 2.73
C ILE A 125 -13.04 6.86 3.31
N LEU A 126 -12.57 6.94 4.57
CA LEU A 126 -12.41 8.21 5.27
C LEU A 126 -10.94 8.65 5.31
N ILE A 127 -10.59 9.71 4.55
CA ILE A 127 -9.23 10.28 4.54
C ILE A 127 -8.83 10.88 5.91
N ILE A 128 -9.79 11.01 6.82
CA ILE A 128 -9.57 11.45 8.20
C ILE A 128 -8.49 10.61 8.89
N TRP A 129 -8.43 9.31 8.64
CA TRP A 129 -7.40 8.45 9.24
C TRP A 129 -5.99 8.89 8.85
N ASP A 130 -5.75 9.19 7.57
CA ASP A 130 -4.46 9.70 7.12
C ASP A 130 -4.10 11.05 7.74
N ARG A 131 -5.09 11.90 7.96
CA ARG A 131 -4.89 13.20 8.62
C ARG A 131 -4.55 13.02 10.09
N MET A 132 -5.29 12.15 10.80
CA MET A 132 -5.08 11.85 12.21
C MET A 132 -3.71 11.21 12.47
N PHE A 133 -3.28 10.30 11.59
CA PHE A 133 -2.06 9.52 11.78
C PHE A 133 -0.86 10.02 10.96
N GLY A 134 -0.96 11.22 10.38
CA GLY A 134 0.17 11.94 9.76
C GLY A 134 0.64 11.41 8.41
N THR A 135 -0.20 10.64 7.71
CA THR A 135 0.11 10.02 6.41
C THR A 135 -0.56 10.70 5.22
N PHE A 136 -1.31 11.79 5.46
CA PHE A 136 -1.97 12.55 4.40
C PHE A 136 -0.99 13.31 3.50
N ALA A 137 -1.23 13.28 2.19
CA ALA A 137 -0.61 14.14 1.18
C ALA A 137 -1.60 14.52 0.06
N ARG A 138 -1.44 15.73 -0.49
CA ARG A 138 -2.24 16.23 -1.62
C ARG A 138 -1.51 15.99 -2.94
N GLU A 139 -2.27 15.84 -4.02
CA GLU A 139 -1.76 15.65 -5.38
C GLU A 139 -1.26 16.96 -6.01
N ASP A 140 -0.20 17.56 -5.45
CA ASP A 140 0.39 18.81 -5.91
C ASP A 140 1.33 18.73 -7.15
N GLU A 141 1.72 17.54 -7.60
CA GLU A 141 2.52 17.31 -8.81
C GLU A 141 1.97 16.12 -9.62
N LYS A 142 2.37 16.05 -10.90
CA LYS A 142 1.96 14.95 -11.77
C LYS A 142 2.44 13.61 -11.20
N VAL A 143 1.49 12.70 -10.98
CA VAL A 143 1.75 11.36 -10.47
C VAL A 143 2.41 10.48 -11.54
N LYS A 144 3.41 9.71 -11.11
CA LYS A 144 4.07 8.63 -11.86
C LYS A 144 3.72 7.32 -11.16
N TYR A 145 3.22 6.33 -11.89
CA TYR A 145 2.82 5.04 -11.32
C TYR A 145 3.87 3.95 -11.57
N GLY A 146 3.60 2.77 -11.01
CA GLY A 146 4.45 1.59 -11.08
C GLY A 146 5.42 1.51 -9.91
N ILE A 147 6.30 0.52 -9.98
CA ILE A 147 7.33 0.28 -8.96
C ILE A 147 8.73 0.30 -9.58
N TYR A 148 9.74 0.48 -8.72
CA TYR A 148 11.14 0.33 -9.11
C TYR A 148 11.81 -0.89 -8.43
N PRO A 149 12.51 -1.75 -9.19
CA PRO A 149 12.53 -1.80 -10.66
C PRO A 149 11.15 -2.21 -11.23
N ALA A 150 10.86 -1.80 -12.46
CA ALA A 150 9.59 -2.11 -13.12
C ALA A 150 9.46 -3.60 -13.45
N VAL A 151 8.24 -4.11 -13.39
CA VAL A 151 7.91 -5.51 -13.69
C VAL A 151 7.55 -5.60 -15.17
N ASN A 152 8.56 -5.74 -16.02
CA ASN A 152 8.39 -5.84 -17.47
C ASN A 152 8.13 -7.29 -17.90
N SER A 153 7.00 -7.86 -17.46
CA SER A 153 6.66 -9.26 -17.74
C SER A 153 5.14 -9.46 -17.79
N VAL A 154 4.69 -10.31 -18.72
CA VAL A 154 3.30 -10.81 -18.78
C VAL A 154 3.14 -12.21 -18.18
N ASN A 155 4.24 -12.86 -17.79
CA ASN A 155 4.18 -14.16 -17.11
C ASN A 155 3.53 -13.99 -15.72
N PRO A 156 2.41 -14.68 -15.44
CA PRO A 156 1.65 -14.48 -14.21
C PRO A 156 2.42 -14.85 -12.95
N VAL A 157 3.26 -15.89 -12.99
CA VAL A 157 4.11 -16.28 -11.85
C VAL A 157 5.13 -15.19 -11.54
N LYS A 158 5.79 -14.64 -12.56
CA LYS A 158 6.73 -13.54 -12.36
C LYS A 158 6.03 -12.30 -11.80
N VAL A 159 4.84 -11.98 -12.29
CA VAL A 159 4.05 -10.83 -11.80
C VAL A 159 3.55 -11.06 -10.37
N LEU A 160 3.09 -12.26 -10.01
CA LEU A 160 2.58 -12.53 -8.67
C LEU A 160 3.70 -12.55 -7.61
N PHE A 161 4.90 -13.02 -7.97
CA PHE A 161 5.98 -13.25 -7.01
C PHE A 161 7.16 -12.27 -7.10
N HIS A 162 7.11 -11.22 -7.95
CA HIS A 162 8.24 -10.30 -8.11
C HIS A 162 8.66 -9.63 -6.79
N GLY A 163 7.70 -9.28 -5.92
CA GLY A 163 7.98 -8.58 -4.66
C GLY A 163 8.76 -9.49 -3.71
N TYR A 164 8.32 -10.74 -3.57
CA TYR A 164 9.01 -11.76 -2.79
C TYR A 164 10.37 -12.15 -3.37
N TRP A 165 10.47 -12.25 -4.70
CA TRP A 165 11.75 -12.53 -5.35
C TRP A 165 12.76 -11.41 -5.07
N LYS A 166 12.34 -10.15 -5.20
CA LYS A 166 13.17 -8.98 -4.88
C LYS A 166 13.61 -8.99 -3.41
N LEU A 167 12.69 -9.27 -2.49
CA LEU A 167 12.99 -9.35 -1.06
C LEU A 167 13.99 -10.48 -0.76
N ALA A 168 13.79 -11.67 -1.34
CA ALA A 168 14.69 -12.81 -1.17
C ALA A 168 16.11 -12.49 -1.68
N GLN A 169 16.23 -11.85 -2.84
CA GLN A 169 17.52 -11.38 -3.36
C GLN A 169 18.18 -10.36 -2.42
N GLN A 170 17.42 -9.42 -1.84
CA GLN A 170 17.97 -8.45 -0.88
C GLN A 170 18.45 -9.12 0.41
N ILE A 171 17.72 -10.13 0.91
CA ILE A 171 18.08 -10.90 2.11
C ILE A 171 19.34 -11.74 1.85
N TRP A 172 19.42 -12.38 0.69
CA TRP A 172 20.56 -13.20 0.29
C TRP A 172 21.85 -12.38 0.26
N ASN A 173 21.80 -11.18 -0.33
CA ASN A 173 22.93 -10.27 -0.47
C ASN A 173 23.11 -9.30 0.71
N ALA A 174 22.39 -9.50 1.81
CA ALA A 174 22.50 -8.66 3.00
C ALA A 174 23.86 -8.84 3.69
N PRO A 175 24.52 -7.76 4.15
CA PRO A 175 25.85 -7.82 4.75
C PRO A 175 25.85 -8.40 6.18
N SER A 176 24.68 -8.52 6.82
CA SER A 176 24.57 -9.04 8.18
C SER A 176 23.17 -9.58 8.47
N TRP A 177 23.05 -10.43 9.50
CA TRP A 177 21.77 -10.93 10.00
C TRP A 177 20.84 -9.81 10.50
N ALA A 178 21.40 -8.80 11.18
CA ALA A 178 20.61 -7.64 11.59
C ALA A 178 19.99 -6.92 10.39
N TYR A 179 20.74 -6.79 9.28
CA TYR A 179 20.23 -6.19 8.06
C TYR A 179 19.11 -7.04 7.43
N ARG A 180 19.22 -8.37 7.45
CA ARG A 180 18.16 -9.29 6.98
C ARG A 180 16.85 -9.09 7.74
N CYS A 181 16.92 -9.02 9.08
CA CYS A 181 15.74 -8.75 9.90
C CYS A 181 15.14 -7.39 9.58
N GLN A 182 15.96 -6.36 9.37
CA GLN A 182 15.48 -5.02 9.00
C GLN A 182 14.77 -5.01 7.64
N LEU A 183 15.22 -5.78 6.65
CA LEU A 183 14.52 -5.90 5.36
C LEU A 183 13.09 -6.44 5.51
N LEU A 184 12.87 -7.33 6.47
CA LEU A 184 11.54 -7.88 6.74
C LEU A 184 10.66 -6.89 7.50
N LEU A 185 11.24 -6.10 8.40
CA LEU A 185 10.50 -5.28 9.37
C LEU A 185 10.37 -3.80 9.00
N ARG A 186 11.19 -3.30 8.06
CA ARG A 186 11.21 -1.90 7.63
C ARG A 186 10.61 -1.75 6.24
N SER A 187 10.23 -0.51 5.90
CA SER A 187 9.57 -0.23 4.63
C SER A 187 10.49 -0.46 3.43
N PRO A 188 9.91 -0.73 2.25
CA PRO A 188 10.66 -0.81 0.99
C PRO A 188 11.46 0.46 0.68
N HIS A 189 10.95 1.62 1.09
CA HIS A 189 11.64 2.90 0.95
C HIS A 189 12.93 2.94 1.78
N TRP A 190 12.89 2.52 3.04
CA TRP A 190 14.10 2.38 3.88
C TRP A 190 15.13 1.45 3.21
N ALA A 191 14.68 0.28 2.71
CA ALA A 191 15.58 -0.67 2.05
C ALA A 191 16.24 -0.06 0.80
N TRP A 192 15.50 0.74 0.03
CA TRP A 192 16.03 1.47 -1.11
C TRP A 192 17.07 2.51 -0.68
N GLU A 193 16.80 3.35 0.33
CA GLU A 193 17.76 4.34 0.82
C GLU A 193 19.08 3.71 1.28
N GLN A 194 19.03 2.59 2.01
CA GLN A 194 20.24 1.87 2.43
C GLN A 194 21.01 1.28 1.26
N SER A 195 20.33 0.87 0.18
CA SER A 195 20.99 0.41 -1.05
C SER A 195 21.72 1.56 -1.76
N GLN A 196 21.13 2.76 -1.78
CA GLN A 196 21.75 3.94 -2.40
C GLN A 196 22.97 4.41 -1.60
N LYS A 197 22.88 4.42 -0.25
CA LYS A 197 24.01 4.79 0.62
C LYS A 197 25.22 3.88 0.40
N ARG A 198 25.02 2.56 0.32
CA ARG A 198 26.11 1.60 0.06
C ARG A 198 26.72 1.74 -1.33
N ARG A 199 25.90 1.90 -2.38
CA ARG A 199 26.44 2.16 -3.72
C ARG A 199 27.34 3.39 -3.78
N ARG A 200 27.03 4.43 -2.99
CA ARG A 200 27.87 5.64 -2.90
C ARG A 200 29.16 5.42 -2.13
N SER A 201 29.15 4.64 -1.05
CA SER A 201 30.40 4.30 -0.33
C SER A 201 31.33 3.45 -1.19
N ASP A 202 30.78 2.51 -1.94
CA ASP A 202 31.58 1.60 -2.79
C ASP A 202 32.16 2.33 -4.01
N ALA A 203 31.47 3.37 -4.50
CA ALA A 203 31.93 4.21 -5.62
C ALA A 203 32.97 5.27 -5.21
N ASN A 204 33.16 5.52 -3.91
CA ASN A 204 34.15 6.46 -3.41
C ASN A 204 34.86 5.87 -2.18
N PRO A 205 35.67 4.81 -2.36
CA PRO A 205 36.44 4.23 -1.27
C PRO A 205 37.45 5.28 -0.80
N SER A 206 37.29 5.74 0.44
CA SER A 206 38.24 6.61 1.15
C SER A 206 39.62 6.00 1.22
#